data_AF-A0A382K6B5-F1
#
_entry.id   AF-A0A382K6B5-F1
#
_cell.length_a   1.000
_cell.length_b   1.000
_cell.length_c   1.000
_cell.angle_alpha   90.00
_cell.angle_beta   90.00
_cell.angle_gamma   90.00
#
_symmetry.space_group_name_H-M   'P 1'
#
loop_
_entity.id
_entity.type
_entity.pdbx_description
1 polymer ?
#
loop_
_entity_poly.entity_id
_entity_poly.type
_entity_poly.pdbx_seq_one_letter_code
_entity_poly.pdbx_strand_id
1 'polypeptide(L)'
;METTNIQTSVVSRNGFYPGICTALLFLVVGFSGVANSDGIEDGQKYVMATHSFNVFIGPRTNRQTGDSSAGPLAALAKESGKSGHENLAVQMIGGSTPMQHWNQGEGDDSKNIAKVALRKGGVDVFTMSPNVRMPEAGIDLFGDLMAETNPQGRLMVQVSWSAWDGYGTTRSVGGSGGNGFANEDRDNATLDTIDGWIDTLHSKGGYLELLRNQLNGINERAGRPIAYVVPSSVAVYNLRKEIIKGRVPGVGKQSEVFRDPIGHGGQPVMNIVTYAWYAAMYRESPVGLEALVDSSDPTSAERELLLQKIAWNAVVGEPMSGVIGSTLDLN
;
A
#
# COMPACT_ATOMS: atom_id res chain seq x y z
N MET A 1 3.27 84.25 -30.75
CA MET A 1 4.24 83.20 -31.12
C MET A 1 5.10 82.93 -29.89
N GLU A 2 4.67 82.17 -28.87
CA GLU A 2 4.02 80.83 -28.89
C GLU A 2 5.02 79.75 -29.38
N THR A 3 5.23 78.61 -28.68
CA THR A 3 4.61 78.11 -27.43
C THR A 3 5.50 77.07 -26.71
N THR A 4 5.31 76.91 -25.39
CA THR A 4 5.43 75.69 -24.51
C THR A 4 6.05 74.39 -25.05
N ASN A 5 6.78 73.52 -24.31
CA ASN A 5 7.14 73.40 -22.87
C ASN A 5 8.36 72.42 -22.76
N ILE A 6 9.30 72.46 -21.79
CA ILE A 6 9.23 72.04 -20.36
C ILE A 6 8.76 70.56 -20.24
N GLN A 7 9.39 69.58 -19.57
CA GLN A 7 10.32 69.47 -18.39
C GLN A 7 11.21 68.19 -18.59
N THR A 8 12.27 67.78 -17.86
CA THR A 8 12.96 68.13 -16.60
C THR A 8 14.46 67.69 -16.68
N SER A 9 15.26 67.82 -15.60
CA SER A 9 16.67 67.38 -15.46
C SER A 9 16.88 66.09 -14.63
N VAL A 10 18.03 65.40 -14.78
CA VAL A 10 18.55 64.37 -13.85
C VAL A 10 19.98 64.73 -13.42
N VAL A 11 20.34 64.55 -12.14
CA VAL A 11 21.60 65.05 -11.54
C VAL A 11 22.55 63.93 -11.07
N SER A 12 23.63 63.79 -11.83
CA SER A 12 25.04 63.51 -11.47
C SER A 12 25.46 62.70 -10.21
N ARG A 13 26.44 61.80 -10.48
CA ARG A 13 27.71 61.54 -9.74
C ARG A 13 27.78 60.60 -8.51
N ASN A 14 28.49 59.49 -8.75
CA ASN A 14 29.74 59.03 -8.10
C ASN A 14 29.90 59.11 -6.56
N GLY A 15 30.19 57.95 -5.96
CA GLY A 15 30.88 57.80 -4.67
C GLY A 15 31.47 56.39 -4.52
N PHE A 16 32.66 56.26 -3.92
CA PHE A 16 33.38 54.98 -3.78
C PHE A 16 34.00 54.90 -2.38
N TYR A 17 33.65 53.90 -1.58
CA TYR A 17 34.27 53.59 -0.28
C TYR A 17 34.26 52.07 -0.03
N PRO A 18 35.20 51.50 0.77
CA PRO A 18 35.51 50.07 0.73
C PRO A 18 35.07 49.26 1.96
N GLY A 19 35.00 47.94 1.76
CA GLY A 19 35.58 46.97 2.70
C GLY A 19 34.94 46.80 4.08
N ILE A 20 33.78 46.13 4.15
CA ILE A 20 33.39 45.35 5.35
C ILE A 20 33.04 43.93 4.90
N CYS A 21 33.91 42.96 5.20
CA CYS A 21 33.66 41.54 4.94
C CYS A 21 32.81 40.94 6.07
N THR A 22 31.51 41.25 6.08
CA THR A 22 30.55 40.58 6.96
C THR A 22 30.35 39.15 6.50
N ALA A 23 31.09 38.21 7.08
CA ALA A 23 30.84 36.79 6.88
C ALA A 23 29.47 36.42 7.47
N LEU A 24 28.46 36.21 6.62
CA LEU A 24 27.21 35.58 7.04
C LEU A 24 27.50 34.12 7.40
N LEU A 25 27.76 33.87 8.69
CA LEU A 25 27.70 32.55 9.26
C LEU A 25 26.25 32.08 9.22
N PHE A 26 25.86 31.41 8.12
CA PHE A 26 24.60 30.68 8.05
C PHE A 26 24.64 29.59 9.12
N LEU A 27 24.01 29.87 10.27
CA LEU A 27 23.79 28.90 11.31
C LEU A 27 22.74 27.91 10.80
N VAL A 28 23.19 26.89 10.08
CA VAL A 28 22.35 25.76 9.67
C VAL A 28 21.98 25.00 10.92
N VAL A 29 20.89 25.42 11.57
CA VAL A 29 20.20 24.64 12.59
C VAL A 29 19.67 23.41 11.87
N GLY A 30 20.44 22.33 11.96
CA GLY A 30 20.08 21.03 11.41
C GLY A 30 18.88 20.48 12.16
N PHE A 31 17.68 20.89 11.75
CA PHE A 31 16.45 20.18 12.06
C PHE A 31 16.48 18.83 11.33
N SER A 32 17.21 17.87 11.90
CA SER A 32 17.01 16.44 11.66
C SER A 32 15.73 15.97 12.35
N GLY A 33 14.67 16.76 12.25
CA GLY A 33 13.31 16.30 12.43
C GLY A 33 12.98 15.47 11.21
N VAL A 34 13.19 14.16 11.31
CA VAL A 34 12.53 13.22 10.40
C VAL A 34 11.03 13.51 10.56
N ALA A 35 10.41 14.02 9.51
CA ALA A 35 8.98 14.23 9.47
C ALA A 35 8.31 12.86 9.33
N ASN A 36 8.36 12.07 10.40
CA ASN A 36 7.53 10.88 10.54
C ASN A 36 6.09 11.31 10.21
N SER A 37 5.41 10.50 9.41
CA SER A 37 3.98 10.65 9.25
C SER A 37 3.34 10.42 10.62
N ASP A 38 2.68 11.43 11.18
CA ASP A 38 2.02 11.31 12.49
C ASP A 38 1.12 10.06 12.50
N GLY A 39 1.29 9.24 13.53
CA GLY A 39 0.57 7.98 13.71
C GLY A 39 -0.93 8.24 13.82
N ILE A 40 -1.72 7.39 13.19
CA ILE A 40 -3.17 7.48 13.27
C ILE A 40 -3.59 6.71 14.52
N GLU A 41 -4.00 7.45 15.56
CA GLU A 41 -4.35 6.85 16.86
C GLU A 41 -5.76 6.24 16.89
N ASP A 42 -6.71 6.88 16.19
CA ASP A 42 -8.08 6.38 16.12
C ASP A 42 -8.21 5.19 15.16
N GLY A 43 -8.93 4.16 15.61
CA GLY A 43 -9.23 2.97 14.81
C GLY A 43 -10.03 3.30 13.56
N GLN A 44 -9.52 2.89 12.40
CA GLN A 44 -10.07 3.27 11.10
C GLN A 44 -11.26 2.39 10.71
N LYS A 45 -12.33 3.01 10.23
CA LYS A 45 -13.49 2.33 9.65
C LYS A 45 -13.28 2.08 8.16
N TYR A 46 -13.46 0.84 7.71
CA TYR A 46 -13.05 0.47 6.36
C TYR A 46 -14.03 -0.41 5.60
N VAL A 47 -14.03 -0.24 4.27
CA VAL A 47 -14.83 -1.01 3.31
C VAL A 47 -13.90 -1.65 2.29
N MET A 48 -14.13 -2.92 1.97
CA MET A 48 -13.30 -3.68 1.02
C MET A 48 -14.02 -3.96 -0.29
N ALA A 49 -13.35 -3.72 -1.43
CA ALA A 49 -13.71 -4.24 -2.75
C ALA A 49 -12.55 -5.11 -3.26
N THR A 50 -12.65 -6.42 -3.05
CA THR A 50 -11.48 -7.29 -2.88
C THR A 50 -11.64 -8.67 -3.51
N HIS A 51 -10.50 -9.34 -3.73
CA HIS A 51 -10.41 -10.75 -4.10
C HIS A 51 -9.53 -11.55 -3.12
N SER A 52 -9.26 -12.81 -3.46
CA SER A 52 -8.60 -13.82 -2.62
C SER A 52 -7.16 -13.51 -2.17
N PHE A 53 -6.48 -12.52 -2.76
CA PHE A 53 -5.12 -12.09 -2.38
C PHE A 53 -5.12 -10.94 -1.34
N ASN A 54 -6.28 -10.39 -0.99
CA ASN A 54 -6.41 -9.28 -0.03
C ASN A 54 -7.49 -9.52 1.05
N VAL A 55 -8.59 -10.22 0.72
CA VAL A 55 -9.73 -10.42 1.64
C VAL A 55 -9.35 -11.04 2.99
N PHE A 56 -8.21 -11.72 3.08
CA PHE A 56 -7.76 -12.37 4.31
C PHE A 56 -7.32 -11.41 5.43
N ILE A 57 -7.07 -10.13 5.15
CA ILE A 57 -6.69 -9.16 6.20
C ILE A 57 -7.89 -8.77 7.08
N GLY A 58 -9.11 -8.83 6.52
CA GLY A 58 -10.35 -8.43 7.17
C GLY A 58 -11.18 -9.61 7.71
N PRO A 59 -12.47 -9.36 8.03
CA PRO A 59 -13.31 -10.35 8.68
C PRO A 59 -13.46 -11.63 7.87
N ARG A 60 -13.54 -12.76 8.58
CA ARG A 60 -13.80 -14.08 7.99
C ARG A 60 -14.94 -14.77 8.72
N THR A 61 -16.02 -15.05 8.00
CA THR A 61 -17.09 -15.95 8.41
C THR A 61 -16.81 -17.37 7.90
N ASN A 62 -16.76 -18.34 8.82
CA ASN A 62 -16.70 -19.75 8.48
C ASN A 62 -18.06 -20.18 7.91
N ARG A 63 -18.08 -20.59 6.63
CA ARG A 63 -19.31 -21.00 5.93
C ARG A 63 -19.93 -22.30 6.43
N GLN A 64 -19.20 -23.08 7.25
CA GLN A 64 -19.69 -24.36 7.79
C GLN A 64 -20.31 -24.20 9.18
N THR A 65 -19.75 -23.33 10.04
CA THR A 65 -20.22 -23.14 11.42
C THR A 65 -20.99 -21.83 11.65
N GLY A 66 -20.82 -20.85 10.76
CA GLY A 66 -21.36 -19.49 10.92
C GLY A 66 -20.47 -18.55 11.75
N ASP A 67 -19.44 -19.07 12.43
CA ASP A 67 -18.54 -18.28 13.28
C ASP A 67 -17.85 -17.18 12.47
N SER A 68 -17.84 -15.96 13.01
CA SER A 68 -17.21 -14.81 12.36
C SER A 68 -16.09 -14.23 13.23
N SER A 69 -14.90 -14.14 12.64
CA SER A 69 -13.74 -13.47 13.23
C SER A 69 -13.54 -12.09 12.62
N ALA A 70 -13.04 -11.12 13.39
CA ALA A 70 -12.80 -9.75 12.94
C ALA A 70 -11.64 -9.61 11.93
N GLY A 71 -10.82 -10.66 11.77
CA GLY A 71 -9.65 -10.67 10.89
C GLY A 71 -8.34 -10.28 11.59
N PRO A 72 -7.18 -10.60 10.98
CA PRO A 72 -5.87 -10.34 11.56
C PRO A 72 -5.54 -8.83 11.64
N LEU A 73 -6.04 -7.99 10.72
CA LEU A 73 -5.85 -6.54 10.80
C LEU A 73 -6.53 -5.94 12.05
N ALA A 74 -7.71 -6.47 12.42
CA ALA A 74 -8.41 -6.08 13.63
C ALA A 74 -7.71 -6.57 14.91
N ALA A 75 -6.93 -7.65 14.84
CA ALA A 75 -6.11 -8.10 15.95
C ALA A 75 -4.95 -7.13 16.22
N LEU A 76 -4.20 -6.74 15.16
CA LEU A 76 -3.14 -5.73 15.25
C LEU A 76 -3.67 -4.36 15.70
N ALA A 77 -4.81 -3.92 15.15
CA ALA A 77 -5.44 -2.66 15.54
C ALA A 77 -5.86 -2.66 17.03
N LYS A 78 -6.41 -3.78 17.52
CA LYS A 78 -6.80 -3.94 18.94
C LYS A 78 -5.60 -3.92 19.88
N GLU A 79 -4.52 -4.63 19.52
CA GLU A 79 -3.27 -4.65 20.29
C GLU A 79 -2.67 -3.25 20.40
N SER A 80 -2.59 -2.55 19.27
CA SER A 80 -2.02 -1.20 19.16
C SER A 80 -2.96 -0.08 19.65
N GLY A 81 -3.98 -0.43 20.44
CA GLY A 81 -4.89 0.54 21.08
C GLY A 81 -5.85 1.30 20.16
N LYS A 82 -5.94 0.95 18.87
CA LYS A 82 -6.67 1.68 17.82
C LYS A 82 -8.19 1.50 17.94
N SER A 83 -8.75 2.16 18.94
CA SER A 83 -10.16 2.10 19.33
C SER A 83 -11.07 2.58 18.19
N GLY A 84 -12.14 1.82 17.90
CA GLY A 84 -13.10 2.15 16.84
C GLY A 84 -12.84 1.51 15.48
N HIS A 85 -11.78 0.71 15.34
CA HIS A 85 -11.49 -0.05 14.12
C HIS A 85 -12.64 -1.00 13.77
N GLU A 86 -13.23 -0.83 12.59
CA GLU A 86 -14.46 -1.50 12.19
C GLU A 86 -14.46 -1.78 10.68
N ASN A 87 -14.72 -3.03 10.29
CA ASN A 87 -15.05 -3.31 8.90
C ASN A 87 -16.56 -3.05 8.68
N LEU A 88 -16.87 -2.10 7.82
CA LEU A 88 -18.26 -1.71 7.50
C LEU A 88 -18.87 -2.56 6.37
N ALA A 89 -18.04 -3.10 5.47
CA ALA A 89 -18.45 -4.07 4.45
C ALA A 89 -17.25 -4.80 3.80
N VAL A 90 -17.50 -6.02 3.30
CA VAL A 90 -16.60 -6.79 2.43
C VAL A 90 -17.32 -7.19 1.14
N GLN A 91 -17.00 -6.53 0.03
CA GLN A 91 -17.43 -6.90 -1.31
C GLN A 91 -16.38 -7.80 -1.96
N MET A 92 -16.47 -9.11 -1.73
CA MET A 92 -15.54 -10.09 -2.28
C MET A 92 -16.05 -10.77 -3.56
N ILE A 93 -15.23 -10.77 -4.61
CA ILE A 93 -15.42 -11.58 -5.81
C ILE A 93 -14.10 -12.35 -6.07
N GLY A 94 -14.18 -13.57 -6.60
CA GLY A 94 -13.00 -14.38 -6.91
C GLY A 94 -12.25 -13.86 -8.15
N GLY A 95 -10.96 -13.52 -8.00
CA GLY A 95 -10.10 -13.11 -9.12
C GLY A 95 -10.55 -11.83 -9.85
N SER A 96 -11.17 -10.89 -9.13
CA SER A 96 -11.91 -9.77 -9.70
C SER A 96 -11.12 -8.48 -9.93
N THR A 97 -11.62 -7.70 -10.90
CA THR A 97 -11.15 -6.35 -11.20
C THR A 97 -11.92 -5.28 -10.40
N PRO A 98 -11.33 -4.10 -10.13
CA PRO A 98 -12.03 -2.93 -9.59
C PRO A 98 -13.31 -2.56 -10.37
N MET A 99 -13.28 -2.59 -11.71
CA MET A 99 -14.46 -2.36 -12.55
C MET A 99 -15.55 -3.44 -12.37
N GLN A 100 -15.20 -4.70 -12.09
CA GLN A 100 -16.21 -5.72 -11.74
C GLN A 100 -16.89 -5.41 -10.40
N HIS A 101 -16.15 -4.90 -9.41
CA HIS A 101 -16.75 -4.40 -8.16
C HIS A 101 -17.58 -3.13 -8.36
N TRP A 102 -17.25 -2.27 -9.33
CA TRP A 102 -18.05 -1.10 -9.67
C TRP A 102 -19.38 -1.49 -10.34
N ASN A 103 -19.37 -2.50 -11.22
CA ASN A 103 -20.54 -2.95 -11.97
C ASN A 103 -21.41 -3.99 -11.23
N GLN A 104 -20.96 -4.48 -10.06
CA GLN A 104 -21.78 -5.32 -9.20
C GLN A 104 -23.11 -4.62 -8.87
N GLY A 105 -24.23 -5.33 -8.98
CA GLY A 105 -25.59 -4.79 -8.88
C GLY A 105 -26.27 -4.49 -10.22
N GLU A 106 -25.58 -4.69 -11.36
CA GLU A 106 -26.15 -4.62 -12.72
C GLU A 106 -26.77 -3.24 -13.05
N GLY A 107 -26.15 -2.17 -12.54
CA GLY A 107 -26.63 -0.78 -12.66
C GLY A 107 -27.56 -0.34 -11.53
N ASP A 108 -28.06 -1.26 -10.71
CA ASP A 108 -28.73 -0.93 -9.44
C ASP A 108 -27.70 -0.78 -8.32
N ASP A 109 -27.26 0.46 -8.13
CA ASP A 109 -26.31 0.85 -7.08
C ASP A 109 -26.78 0.51 -5.66
N SER A 110 -28.07 0.27 -5.40
CA SER A 110 -28.56 -0.17 -4.09
C SER A 110 -28.17 -1.62 -3.76
N LYS A 111 -27.82 -2.42 -4.78
CA LYS A 111 -27.30 -3.78 -4.64
C LYS A 111 -25.76 -3.82 -4.53
N ASN A 112 -25.07 -2.70 -4.74
CA ASN A 112 -23.62 -2.60 -4.66
C ASN A 112 -23.19 -2.25 -3.23
N ILE A 113 -22.90 -3.26 -2.40
CA ILE A 113 -22.64 -3.07 -0.97
C ILE A 113 -21.44 -2.16 -0.68
N ALA A 114 -20.45 -2.09 -1.59
CA ALA A 114 -19.36 -1.12 -1.48
C ALA A 114 -19.86 0.33 -1.66
N LYS A 115 -20.59 0.62 -2.75
CA LYS A 115 -21.14 1.97 -2.99
C LYS A 115 -22.18 2.39 -1.93
N VAL A 116 -22.99 1.45 -1.44
CA VAL A 116 -23.94 1.70 -0.34
C VAL A 116 -23.21 2.07 0.95
N ALA A 117 -22.15 1.34 1.31
CA ALA A 117 -21.37 1.65 2.51
C ALA A 117 -20.63 3.00 2.38
N LEU A 118 -20.07 3.32 1.22
CA LEU A 118 -19.45 4.62 0.95
C LEU A 118 -20.46 5.77 1.06
N ARG A 119 -21.61 5.69 0.37
CA ARG A 119 -22.63 6.75 0.38
C ARG A 119 -23.37 6.90 1.71
N LYS A 120 -23.28 5.92 2.62
CA LYS A 120 -23.71 6.06 4.01
C LYS A 120 -22.82 7.01 4.82
N GLY A 121 -21.59 7.24 4.38
CA GLY A 121 -20.58 8.06 5.07
C GLY A 121 -19.94 7.35 6.27
N GLY A 122 -18.91 7.98 6.84
CA GLY A 122 -18.16 7.42 7.98
C GLY A 122 -17.24 6.25 7.62
N VAL A 123 -16.82 6.15 6.36
CA VAL A 123 -15.73 5.26 5.90
C VAL A 123 -14.45 6.07 5.86
N ASP A 124 -13.42 5.66 6.59
CA ASP A 124 -12.11 6.32 6.62
C ASP A 124 -11.17 5.75 5.56
N VAL A 125 -11.26 4.44 5.31
CA VAL A 125 -10.46 3.73 4.30
C VAL A 125 -11.33 2.89 3.38
N PHE A 126 -11.20 3.10 2.07
CA PHE A 126 -11.69 2.17 1.07
C PHE A 126 -10.52 1.38 0.47
N THR A 127 -10.54 0.05 0.62
CA THR A 127 -9.46 -0.83 0.13
C THR A 127 -9.83 -1.55 -1.15
N MET A 128 -8.91 -1.52 -2.13
CA MET A 128 -8.97 -2.30 -3.36
C MET A 128 -7.71 -3.15 -3.55
N SER A 129 -7.85 -4.24 -4.29
CA SER A 129 -6.71 -5.00 -4.84
C SER A 129 -6.95 -5.21 -6.35
N PRO A 130 -6.41 -4.36 -7.23
CA PRO A 130 -6.45 -4.60 -8.67
C PRO A 130 -5.67 -5.86 -9.03
N ASN A 131 -6.19 -6.59 -10.02
CA ASN A 131 -5.63 -7.88 -10.39
C ASN A 131 -5.35 -8.06 -11.88
N VAL A 132 -5.76 -7.15 -12.77
CA VAL A 132 -5.57 -7.30 -14.24
C VAL A 132 -4.37 -6.52 -14.74
N ARG A 133 -4.61 -5.28 -15.18
CA ARG A 133 -3.63 -4.37 -15.78
C ARG A 133 -3.92 -2.96 -15.27
N MET A 134 -2.90 -2.13 -15.27
CA MET A 134 -2.99 -0.71 -14.93
C MET A 134 -2.96 0.13 -16.22
N PRO A 135 -3.63 1.30 -16.27
CA PRO A 135 -4.62 1.78 -15.31
C PRO A 135 -5.91 0.95 -15.33
N GLU A 136 -6.67 0.94 -14.23
CA GLU A 136 -7.97 0.25 -14.13
C GLU A 136 -9.06 1.25 -13.68
N ALA A 137 -9.97 1.61 -14.59
CA ALA A 137 -10.90 2.74 -14.42
C ALA A 137 -11.90 2.60 -13.25
N GLY A 138 -12.09 1.41 -12.69
CA GLY A 138 -12.86 1.22 -11.46
C GLY A 138 -12.21 1.87 -10.25
N ILE A 139 -10.87 1.99 -10.25
CA ILE A 139 -10.10 2.66 -9.18
C ILE A 139 -10.38 4.18 -9.21
N ASP A 140 -10.43 4.78 -10.40
CA ASP A 140 -10.85 6.18 -10.56
C ASP A 140 -12.26 6.41 -10.02
N LEU A 141 -13.23 5.61 -10.47
CA LEU A 141 -14.64 5.76 -10.11
C LEU A 141 -14.90 5.58 -8.60
N PHE A 142 -14.20 4.65 -7.94
CA PHE A 142 -14.26 4.54 -6.48
C PHE A 142 -13.44 5.60 -5.75
N GLY A 143 -12.33 6.10 -6.33
CA GLY A 143 -11.55 7.21 -5.78
C GLY A 143 -12.34 8.52 -5.75
N ASP A 144 -13.02 8.84 -6.86
CA ASP A 144 -13.91 9.99 -6.97
C ASP A 144 -15.09 9.86 -5.99
N LEU A 145 -15.74 8.68 -5.91
CA LEU A 145 -16.80 8.41 -4.92
C LEU A 145 -16.30 8.50 -3.47
N MET A 146 -15.04 8.13 -3.18
CA MET A 146 -14.44 8.31 -1.86
C MET A 146 -14.21 9.79 -1.54
N ALA A 147 -13.79 10.60 -2.52
CA ALA A 147 -13.63 12.04 -2.38
C ALA A 147 -14.97 12.75 -2.12
N GLU A 148 -16.03 12.34 -2.82
CA GLU A 148 -17.41 12.83 -2.62
C GLU A 148 -17.96 12.52 -1.23
N THR A 149 -17.68 11.31 -0.70
CA THR A 149 -18.35 10.80 0.50
C THR A 149 -17.59 11.01 1.82
N ASN A 150 -16.26 11.18 1.79
CA ASN A 150 -15.49 11.60 2.96
C ASN A 150 -14.29 12.51 2.59
N PRO A 151 -14.35 13.82 2.89
CA PRO A 151 -13.24 14.77 2.72
C PRO A 151 -11.94 14.48 3.50
N GLN A 152 -11.93 13.52 4.43
CA GLN A 152 -10.72 12.98 5.08
C GLN A 152 -10.43 11.51 4.72
N GLY A 153 -11.32 10.88 3.96
CA GLY A 153 -11.22 9.48 3.56
C GLY A 153 -10.02 9.21 2.65
N ARG A 154 -9.53 7.96 2.71
CA ARG A 154 -8.40 7.45 1.92
C ARG A 154 -8.81 6.26 1.05
N LEU A 155 -8.50 6.33 -0.24
CA LEU A 155 -8.45 5.18 -1.13
C LEU A 155 -7.08 4.50 -0.91
N MET A 156 -7.07 3.20 -0.64
CA MET A 156 -5.85 2.42 -0.44
C MET A 156 -5.83 1.20 -1.38
N VAL A 157 -4.78 1.07 -2.18
CA VAL A 157 -4.73 0.10 -3.27
C VAL A 157 -3.56 -0.87 -3.06
N GLN A 158 -3.87 -2.13 -2.75
CA GLN A 158 -2.88 -3.20 -2.68
C GLN A 158 -2.41 -3.57 -4.09
N VAL A 159 -1.11 -3.50 -4.33
CA VAL A 159 -0.49 -4.25 -5.43
C VAL A 159 -0.08 -5.62 -4.92
N SER A 160 -0.81 -6.63 -5.40
CA SER A 160 -0.56 -8.04 -5.11
C SER A 160 0.67 -8.57 -5.87
N TRP A 161 1.30 -9.62 -5.34
CA TRP A 161 2.34 -10.37 -6.04
C TRP A 161 1.75 -11.13 -7.25
N SER A 162 2.59 -11.47 -8.23
CA SER A 162 2.17 -12.16 -9.44
C SER A 162 1.60 -13.56 -9.15
N ALA A 163 0.44 -13.86 -9.71
CA ALA A 163 -0.11 -15.21 -9.67
C ALA A 163 0.68 -16.15 -10.61
N TRP A 164 0.87 -17.41 -10.21
CA TRP A 164 1.79 -18.36 -10.86
C TRP A 164 3.19 -17.77 -11.12
N ASP A 165 3.64 -16.85 -10.26
CA ASP A 165 4.90 -16.10 -10.43
C ASP A 165 5.03 -15.35 -11.77
N GLY A 166 3.91 -15.09 -12.45
CA GLY A 166 3.87 -14.47 -13.78
C GLY A 166 4.02 -15.44 -14.95
N TYR A 167 4.05 -16.76 -14.72
CA TYR A 167 4.10 -17.76 -15.79
C TYR A 167 2.82 -17.76 -16.65
N GLY A 168 3.02 -17.95 -17.96
CA GLY A 168 1.96 -18.08 -18.95
C GLY A 168 1.55 -16.76 -19.62
N THR A 169 0.37 -16.76 -20.25
CA THR A 169 -0.18 -15.61 -20.99
C THR A 169 -1.19 -14.81 -20.16
N THR A 170 -1.06 -14.87 -18.83
CA THR A 170 -2.03 -14.35 -17.87
C THR A 170 -2.19 -12.84 -18.05
N ARG A 171 -3.43 -12.40 -18.36
CA ARG A 171 -3.75 -10.96 -18.37
C ARG A 171 -3.82 -10.34 -16.97
N SER A 172 -3.69 -11.17 -15.93
CA SER A 172 -4.06 -10.89 -14.55
C SER A 172 -3.26 -11.70 -13.53
N VAL A 173 -2.99 -11.09 -12.37
CA VAL A 173 -2.87 -11.74 -11.07
C VAL A 173 -4.17 -12.54 -10.77
N GLY A 174 -4.21 -13.80 -11.21
CA GLY A 174 -5.30 -14.75 -10.98
C GLY A 174 -6.14 -15.12 -12.21
N GLY A 175 -5.72 -14.79 -13.44
CA GLY A 175 -6.37 -15.29 -14.66
C GLY A 175 -5.88 -16.68 -15.05
N SER A 176 -6.77 -17.65 -15.31
CA SER A 176 -6.44 -19.06 -15.55
C SER A 176 -5.38 -19.27 -16.67
N GLY A 177 -4.12 -19.49 -16.29
CA GLY A 177 -3.04 -19.57 -17.29
C GLY A 177 -1.68 -20.05 -16.78
N GLY A 178 -1.60 -20.78 -15.66
CA GLY A 178 -0.33 -21.29 -15.13
C GLY A 178 0.44 -22.24 -16.06
N ASN A 179 -0.16 -22.75 -17.14
CA ASN A 179 0.51 -23.53 -18.20
C ASN A 179 1.36 -24.74 -17.70
N GLY A 180 0.96 -25.35 -16.59
CA GLY A 180 1.67 -26.47 -15.96
C GLY A 180 2.47 -26.10 -14.70
N PHE A 181 2.62 -24.80 -14.40
CA PHE A 181 3.29 -24.28 -13.20
C PHE A 181 2.73 -24.92 -11.92
N ALA A 182 3.62 -25.56 -11.16
CA ALA A 182 3.37 -26.19 -9.87
C ALA A 182 3.65 -25.20 -8.71
N ASN A 183 3.48 -25.59 -7.44
CA ASN A 183 3.83 -24.69 -6.34
C ASN A 183 5.35 -24.71 -6.07
N GLU A 184 5.96 -25.84 -6.35
CA GLU A 184 7.37 -26.19 -6.21
C GLU A 184 8.24 -25.41 -7.21
N ASP A 185 7.69 -24.98 -8.35
CA ASP A 185 8.41 -24.19 -9.35
C ASP A 185 8.93 -22.85 -8.79
N ARG A 186 8.31 -22.36 -7.71
CA ARG A 186 8.74 -21.17 -6.95
C ARG A 186 10.13 -21.30 -6.37
N ASP A 187 10.57 -22.51 -6.07
CA ASP A 187 11.87 -22.78 -5.45
C ASP A 187 13.04 -22.61 -6.44
N ASN A 188 12.75 -22.54 -7.75
CA ASN A 188 13.74 -22.23 -8.78
C ASN A 188 14.09 -20.73 -8.89
N ALA A 189 13.30 -19.84 -8.26
CA ALA A 189 13.54 -18.40 -8.35
C ALA A 189 14.79 -18.00 -7.54
N THR A 190 15.74 -17.30 -8.17
CA THR A 190 16.96 -16.80 -7.53
C THR A 190 16.76 -15.40 -6.94
N LEU A 191 17.75 -14.89 -6.19
CA LEU A 191 17.74 -13.49 -5.75
C LEU A 191 17.63 -12.53 -6.95
N ASP A 192 18.46 -12.73 -7.97
CA ASP A 192 18.46 -11.95 -9.22
C ASP A 192 17.10 -12.03 -9.95
N THR A 193 16.42 -13.18 -9.89
CA THR A 193 15.07 -13.36 -10.46
C THR A 193 14.06 -12.46 -9.74
N ILE A 194 14.10 -12.42 -8.41
CA ILE A 194 13.16 -11.65 -7.60
C ILE A 194 13.46 -10.15 -7.69
N ASP A 195 14.74 -9.76 -7.72
CA ASP A 195 15.13 -8.37 -7.93
C ASP A 195 14.73 -7.88 -9.32
N GLY A 196 14.88 -8.70 -10.36
CA GLY A 196 14.33 -8.41 -11.69
C GLY A 196 12.80 -8.24 -11.71
N TRP A 197 12.06 -8.96 -10.86
CA TRP A 197 10.61 -8.75 -10.69
C TRP A 197 10.30 -7.41 -9.99
N ILE A 198 11.04 -7.05 -8.95
CA ILE A 198 10.89 -5.78 -8.22
C ILE A 198 11.20 -4.60 -9.15
N ASP A 199 12.32 -4.64 -9.87
CA ASP A 199 12.70 -3.63 -10.87
C ASP A 199 11.63 -3.50 -11.96
N THR A 200 11.07 -4.63 -12.44
CA THR A 200 9.99 -4.61 -13.43
C THR A 200 8.73 -3.91 -12.92
N LEU A 201 8.37 -4.06 -11.63
CA LEU A 201 7.24 -3.32 -11.05
C LEU A 201 7.48 -1.80 -11.08
N HIS A 202 8.69 -1.34 -10.76
CA HIS A 202 9.03 0.08 -10.63
C HIS A 202 9.46 0.76 -11.94
N SER A 203 9.83 -0.01 -12.97
CA SER A 203 10.22 0.48 -14.29
C SER A 203 9.13 1.32 -14.97
N LYS A 204 9.50 2.08 -16.01
CA LYS A 204 8.55 2.86 -16.83
C LYS A 204 7.60 1.93 -17.59
N GLY A 205 6.29 2.06 -17.37
CA GLY A 205 5.27 1.11 -17.84
C GLY A 205 5.13 -0.14 -16.96
N GLY A 206 5.87 -0.21 -15.84
CA GLY A 206 5.74 -1.22 -14.81
C GLY A 206 4.48 -1.01 -13.96
N TYR A 207 4.04 -2.06 -13.27
CA TYR A 207 2.74 -2.07 -12.59
C TYR A 207 2.62 -0.99 -11.50
N LEU A 208 3.69 -0.76 -10.72
CA LEU A 208 3.71 0.27 -9.68
C LEU A 208 3.79 1.68 -10.27
N GLU A 209 4.55 1.87 -11.36
CA GLU A 209 4.63 3.18 -12.05
C GLU A 209 3.26 3.58 -12.63
N LEU A 210 2.60 2.67 -13.33
CA LEU A 210 1.26 2.88 -13.89
C LEU A 210 0.19 3.09 -12.79
N LEU A 211 0.26 2.36 -11.66
CA LEU A 211 -0.62 2.58 -10.51
C LEU A 211 -0.39 3.96 -9.89
N ARG A 212 0.86 4.31 -9.58
CA ARG A 212 1.22 5.61 -8.98
C ARG A 212 0.74 6.78 -9.86
N ASN A 213 0.92 6.68 -11.17
CA ASN A 213 0.40 7.67 -12.13
C ASN A 213 -1.14 7.81 -12.05
N GLN A 214 -1.87 6.69 -11.97
CA GLN A 214 -3.33 6.70 -11.83
C GLN A 214 -3.77 7.31 -10.48
N LEU A 215 -3.14 6.93 -9.37
CA LEU A 215 -3.48 7.45 -8.05
C LEU A 215 -3.14 8.95 -7.91
N ASN A 216 -2.09 9.42 -8.57
CA ASN A 216 -1.80 10.86 -8.67
C ASN A 216 -2.91 11.60 -9.44
N GLY A 217 -3.41 11.04 -10.55
CA GLY A 217 -4.57 11.60 -11.26
C GLY A 217 -5.85 11.66 -10.41
N ILE A 218 -6.03 10.75 -9.45
CA ILE A 218 -7.13 10.81 -8.46
C ILE A 218 -6.85 11.93 -7.44
N ASN A 219 -5.62 12.02 -6.92
CA ASN A 219 -5.20 13.07 -5.97
C ASN A 219 -5.35 14.50 -6.55
N GLU A 220 -5.02 14.66 -7.84
CA GLU A 220 -5.18 15.93 -8.57
C GLU A 220 -6.66 16.33 -8.70
N ARG A 221 -7.55 15.40 -9.09
CA ARG A 221 -9.00 15.67 -9.16
C ARG A 221 -9.60 15.99 -7.79
N ALA A 222 -9.13 15.33 -6.74
CA ALA A 222 -9.57 15.57 -5.37
C ALA A 222 -8.96 16.81 -4.71
N GLY A 223 -7.95 17.45 -5.34
CA GLY A 223 -7.22 18.60 -4.79
C GLY A 223 -6.40 18.31 -3.52
N ARG A 224 -6.23 17.04 -3.15
CA ARG A 224 -5.50 16.59 -1.94
C ARG A 224 -5.02 15.13 -2.07
N PRO A 225 -4.02 14.68 -1.29
CA PRO A 225 -3.64 13.27 -1.21
C PRO A 225 -4.75 12.41 -0.58
N ILE A 226 -5.46 11.63 -1.41
CA ILE A 226 -6.50 10.67 -0.99
C ILE A 226 -6.13 9.23 -1.33
N ALA A 227 -5.33 9.01 -2.37
CA ALA A 227 -5.08 7.72 -2.98
C ALA A 227 -3.64 7.25 -2.70
N TYR A 228 -3.54 6.07 -2.08
CA TYR A 228 -2.30 5.52 -1.52
C TYR A 228 -2.07 4.06 -1.96
N VAL A 229 -0.82 3.63 -1.99
CA VAL A 229 -0.38 2.28 -2.37
C VAL A 229 -0.07 1.43 -1.14
N VAL A 230 -0.52 0.17 -1.14
CA VAL A 230 -0.04 -0.86 -0.19
C VAL A 230 0.87 -1.85 -0.96
N PRO A 231 2.20 -1.82 -0.75
CA PRO A 231 3.19 -2.52 -1.58
C PRO A 231 3.36 -4.00 -1.18
N SER A 232 2.26 -4.74 -1.09
CA SER A 232 2.22 -6.14 -0.64
C SER A 232 3.09 -7.07 -1.51
N SER A 233 3.22 -6.79 -2.81
CA SER A 233 4.13 -7.50 -3.72
C SER A 233 5.60 -7.39 -3.29
N VAL A 234 6.07 -6.18 -3.00
CA VAL A 234 7.46 -5.90 -2.57
C VAL A 234 7.75 -6.56 -1.22
N ALA A 235 6.77 -6.59 -0.30
CA ALA A 235 6.91 -7.29 0.97
C ALA A 235 7.04 -8.82 0.77
N VAL A 236 6.16 -9.43 -0.03
CA VAL A 236 6.17 -10.88 -0.31
C VAL A 236 7.41 -11.31 -1.12
N TYR A 237 7.89 -10.47 -2.03
CA TYR A 237 9.13 -10.71 -2.77
C TYR A 237 10.37 -10.62 -1.86
N ASN A 238 10.47 -9.63 -0.97
CA ASN A 238 11.56 -9.57 0.00
C ASN A 238 11.52 -10.71 1.02
N LEU A 239 10.33 -11.18 1.43
CA LEU A 239 10.19 -12.43 2.20
C LEU A 239 10.87 -13.61 1.47
N ARG A 240 10.57 -13.80 0.17
CA ARG A 240 11.20 -14.86 -0.62
C ARG A 240 12.72 -14.72 -0.74
N LYS A 241 13.26 -13.50 -0.77
CA LYS A 241 14.71 -13.26 -0.71
C LYS A 241 15.32 -13.72 0.62
N GLU A 242 14.67 -13.49 1.75
CA GLU A 242 15.15 -14.01 3.04
C GLU A 242 14.98 -15.54 3.18
N ILE A 243 13.97 -16.14 2.54
CA ILE A 243 13.86 -17.61 2.43
C ILE A 243 15.06 -18.19 1.67
N ILE A 244 15.42 -17.63 0.51
CA ILE A 244 16.58 -18.08 -0.29
C ILE A 244 17.89 -17.97 0.51
N LYS A 245 18.01 -16.97 1.39
CA LYS A 245 19.15 -16.79 2.30
C LYS A 245 19.14 -17.74 3.50
N GLY A 246 18.10 -18.56 3.68
CA GLY A 246 17.93 -19.45 4.84
C GLY A 246 17.65 -18.73 6.16
N ARG A 247 16.99 -17.56 6.10
CA ARG A 247 16.83 -16.63 7.24
C ARG A 247 15.44 -16.56 7.84
N VAL A 248 14.48 -17.34 7.34
CA VAL A 248 13.08 -17.28 7.80
C VAL A 248 12.80 -18.45 8.76
N PRO A 249 12.57 -18.21 10.06
CA PRO A 249 12.33 -19.27 11.02
C PRO A 249 11.11 -20.14 10.65
N GLY A 250 11.32 -21.45 10.64
CA GLY A 250 10.29 -22.45 10.29
C GLY A 250 9.98 -22.58 8.79
N VAL A 251 10.71 -21.89 7.89
CA VAL A 251 10.48 -21.93 6.44
C VAL A 251 11.79 -22.23 5.70
N GLY A 252 11.84 -23.38 5.03
CA GLY A 252 12.99 -23.82 4.23
C GLY A 252 12.87 -23.55 2.73
N LYS A 253 11.65 -23.29 2.21
CA LYS A 253 11.39 -23.15 0.77
C LYS A 253 10.41 -22.03 0.43
N GLN A 254 10.50 -21.52 -0.80
CA GLN A 254 9.62 -20.47 -1.30
C GLN A 254 8.20 -20.98 -1.56
N SER A 255 8.07 -22.26 -1.95
CA SER A 255 6.80 -22.96 -2.13
C SER A 255 5.99 -23.09 -0.84
N GLU A 256 6.65 -23.27 0.31
CA GLU A 256 6.01 -23.51 1.64
C GLU A 256 5.13 -22.35 2.12
N VAL A 257 5.39 -21.11 1.69
CA VAL A 257 4.58 -19.94 2.11
C VAL A 257 3.37 -19.68 1.22
N PHE A 258 3.07 -20.54 0.25
CA PHE A 258 1.89 -20.49 -0.62
C PHE A 258 1.08 -21.79 -0.53
N ARG A 259 -0.25 -21.69 -0.62
CA ARG A 259 -1.18 -22.82 -0.53
C ARG A 259 -1.45 -23.54 -1.85
N ASP A 260 -1.15 -22.90 -2.97
CA ASP A 260 -1.42 -23.43 -4.31
C ASP A 260 -0.53 -22.79 -5.41
N PRO A 261 -0.46 -23.37 -6.62
CA PRO A 261 0.32 -22.80 -7.72
C PRO A 261 -0.15 -21.40 -8.15
N ILE A 262 -1.44 -21.06 -7.95
CA ILE A 262 -1.96 -19.71 -8.20
C ILE A 262 -1.20 -18.68 -7.35
N GLY A 263 -0.77 -19.07 -6.15
CA GLY A 263 -0.01 -18.22 -5.24
C GLY A 263 -0.87 -17.62 -4.13
N HIS A 264 -1.99 -18.26 -3.76
CA HIS A 264 -2.72 -17.83 -2.57
C HIS A 264 -1.86 -18.04 -1.32
N GLY A 265 -1.56 -16.96 -0.60
CA GLY A 265 -0.65 -17.00 0.55
C GLY A 265 -1.07 -17.99 1.64
N GLY A 266 -0.11 -18.75 2.14
CA GLY A 266 -0.16 -19.42 3.46
C GLY A 266 0.04 -18.42 4.60
N GLN A 267 0.19 -18.89 5.84
CA GLN A 267 0.18 -18.00 7.01
C GLN A 267 1.27 -16.92 6.98
N PRO A 268 2.55 -17.18 6.61
CA PRO A 268 3.57 -16.13 6.55
C PRO A 268 3.25 -15.04 5.50
N VAL A 269 2.74 -15.41 4.33
CA VAL A 269 2.30 -14.44 3.31
C VAL A 269 1.04 -13.68 3.77
N MET A 270 0.12 -14.32 4.50
CA MET A 270 -1.02 -13.61 5.08
C MET A 270 -0.60 -12.61 6.17
N ASN A 271 0.34 -12.99 7.04
CA ASN A 271 0.81 -12.13 8.12
C ASN A 271 1.60 -10.93 7.59
N ILE A 272 2.60 -11.14 6.72
CA ILE A 272 3.39 -10.02 6.16
C ILE A 272 2.54 -9.01 5.38
N VAL A 273 1.52 -9.48 4.65
CA VAL A 273 0.57 -8.60 3.95
C VAL A 273 -0.34 -7.87 4.94
N THR A 274 -0.73 -8.51 6.05
CA THR A 274 -1.50 -7.83 7.11
C THR A 274 -0.65 -6.76 7.81
N TYR A 275 0.64 -7.03 8.08
CA TYR A 275 1.57 -6.03 8.64
C TYR A 275 1.80 -4.86 7.68
N ALA A 276 1.91 -5.11 6.37
CA ALA A 276 2.01 -4.03 5.36
C ALA A 276 0.72 -3.19 5.31
N TRP A 277 -0.44 -3.82 5.49
CA TRP A 277 -1.72 -3.12 5.63
C TRP A 277 -1.84 -2.31 6.92
N TYR A 278 -1.40 -2.85 8.07
CA TYR A 278 -1.34 -2.10 9.33
C TYR A 278 -0.48 -0.85 9.16
N ALA A 279 0.75 -1.04 8.67
CA ALA A 279 1.72 0.04 8.51
C ALA A 279 1.23 1.15 7.59
N ALA A 280 0.65 0.81 6.43
CA ALA A 280 0.09 1.81 5.51
C ALA A 280 -1.22 2.43 6.03
N MET A 281 -2.08 1.67 6.72
CA MET A 281 -3.38 2.15 7.21
C MET A 281 -3.21 3.13 8.38
N TYR A 282 -2.32 2.81 9.32
CA TYR A 282 -2.10 3.56 10.57
C TYR A 282 -0.85 4.45 10.55
N ARG A 283 -0.01 4.36 9.52
CA ARG A 283 1.23 5.13 9.34
C ARG A 283 2.28 4.89 10.41
N GLU A 284 2.30 3.67 10.93
CA GLU A 284 3.01 3.25 12.14
C GLU A 284 3.81 1.97 11.91
N SER A 285 4.86 1.72 12.69
CA SER A 285 5.62 0.48 12.56
C SER A 285 4.84 -0.71 13.17
N PRO A 286 4.73 -1.85 12.48
CA PRO A 286 4.15 -3.08 13.03
C PRO A 286 5.13 -3.85 13.93
N VAL A 287 6.36 -3.33 14.13
CA VAL A 287 7.45 -4.02 14.82
C VAL A 287 7.19 -4.08 16.33
N GLY A 288 7.12 -5.29 16.87
CA GLY A 288 6.82 -5.56 18.27
C GLY A 288 5.37 -5.97 18.55
N LEU A 289 4.52 -6.11 17.53
CA LEU A 289 3.14 -6.57 17.66
C LEU A 289 3.08 -8.11 17.74
N GLU A 290 2.54 -8.66 18.82
CA GLU A 290 2.48 -10.10 19.09
C GLU A 290 1.17 -10.76 18.60
N ALA A 291 0.13 -10.00 18.24
CA ALA A 291 -1.21 -10.55 17.97
C ALA A 291 -1.34 -11.51 16.77
N LEU A 292 -0.29 -11.71 15.97
CA LEU A 292 -0.22 -12.74 14.91
C LEU A 292 0.84 -13.83 15.17
N VAL A 293 1.47 -13.83 16.35
CA VAL A 293 2.42 -14.88 16.78
C VAL A 293 1.65 -16.13 17.20
N ASP A 294 1.92 -17.26 16.54
CA ASP A 294 1.37 -18.55 16.95
C ASP A 294 2.19 -19.13 18.11
N SER A 295 1.65 -19.06 19.32
CA SER A 295 2.27 -19.62 20.54
C SER A 295 2.49 -21.14 20.52
N SER A 296 1.93 -21.87 19.56
CA SER A 296 2.18 -23.31 19.36
C SER A 296 3.34 -23.62 18.43
N ASP A 297 3.81 -22.64 17.64
CA ASP A 297 4.98 -22.73 16.78
C ASP A 297 6.17 -21.97 17.41
N PRO A 298 7.21 -22.66 17.91
CA PRO A 298 8.35 -22.01 18.55
C PRO A 298 9.18 -21.14 17.61
N THR A 299 8.98 -21.23 16.29
CA THR A 299 9.61 -20.35 15.29
C THR A 299 8.80 -19.09 15.01
N SER A 300 7.54 -19.00 15.47
CA SER A 300 6.65 -17.92 15.06
C SER A 300 7.09 -16.55 15.56
N ALA A 301 7.56 -16.40 16.80
CA ALA A 301 7.91 -15.08 17.34
C ALA A 301 9.06 -14.40 16.55
N GLU A 302 10.12 -15.16 16.25
CA GLU A 302 11.26 -14.69 15.45
C GLU A 302 10.86 -14.45 13.99
N ARG A 303 10.04 -15.34 13.41
CA ARG A 303 9.50 -15.16 12.06
C ARG A 303 8.65 -13.89 11.95
N GLU A 304 7.66 -13.70 12.83
CA GLU A 304 6.76 -12.56 12.76
C GLU A 304 7.52 -11.24 12.91
N LEU A 305 8.53 -11.16 13.79
CA LEU A 305 9.43 -10.00 13.89
C LEU A 305 10.14 -9.69 12.56
N LEU A 306 10.63 -10.71 11.85
CA LEU A 306 11.21 -10.54 10.52
C LEU A 306 10.15 -10.09 9.49
N LEU A 307 8.94 -10.64 9.52
CA LEU A 307 7.84 -10.22 8.63
C LEU A 307 7.44 -8.75 8.89
N GLN A 308 7.40 -8.31 10.15
CA GLN A 308 7.12 -6.92 10.53
C GLN A 308 8.18 -5.96 9.96
N LYS A 309 9.47 -6.29 10.12
CA LYS A 309 10.58 -5.51 9.55
C LYS A 309 10.49 -5.41 8.02
N ILE A 310 10.23 -6.52 7.32
CA ILE A 310 10.13 -6.53 5.85
C ILE A 310 8.90 -5.75 5.37
N ALA A 311 7.76 -5.90 6.04
CA ALA A 311 6.54 -5.17 5.73
C ALA A 311 6.72 -3.64 5.91
N TRP A 312 7.34 -3.23 7.02
CA TRP A 312 7.70 -1.83 7.26
C TRP A 312 8.62 -1.28 6.17
N ASN A 313 9.70 -2.02 5.85
CA ASN A 313 10.67 -1.62 4.82
C ASN A 313 10.03 -1.46 3.43
N ALA A 314 9.10 -2.34 3.07
CA ALA A 314 8.34 -2.22 1.82
C ALA A 314 7.44 -0.96 1.82
N VAL A 315 6.81 -0.64 2.96
CA VAL A 315 5.88 0.49 3.11
C VAL A 315 6.59 1.85 3.12
N VAL A 316 7.70 2.01 3.83
CA VAL A 316 8.50 3.26 3.79
C VAL A 316 9.29 3.42 2.49
N GLY A 317 9.55 2.32 1.76
CA GLY A 317 10.16 2.32 0.44
C GLY A 317 9.19 2.65 -0.71
N GLU A 318 7.90 2.79 -0.45
CA GLU A 318 6.86 3.11 -1.44
C GLU A 318 6.46 4.59 -1.35
N PRO A 319 6.85 5.46 -2.31
CA PRO A 319 6.59 6.90 -2.24
C PRO A 319 5.11 7.30 -2.14
N MET A 320 4.18 6.42 -2.53
CA MET A 320 2.74 6.65 -2.41
C MET A 320 2.07 5.87 -1.27
N SER A 321 2.81 5.31 -0.31
CA SER A 321 2.20 4.68 0.88
C SER A 321 1.57 5.69 1.84
N GLY A 322 2.07 6.94 1.80
CA GLY A 322 1.68 7.98 2.76
C GLY A 322 2.32 7.81 4.15
N VAL A 323 3.33 6.93 4.26
CA VAL A 323 4.12 6.69 5.48
C VAL A 323 5.52 7.26 5.28
N ILE A 324 6.05 7.94 6.29
CA ILE A 324 7.44 8.43 6.29
C ILE A 324 8.16 7.82 7.50
N GLY A 325 9.31 7.23 7.25
CA GLY A 325 10.16 6.59 8.25
C GLY A 325 11.49 6.13 7.64
N SER A 326 12.32 5.47 8.45
CA SER A 326 13.56 4.84 7.98
C SER A 326 13.39 3.33 7.87
N THR A 327 14.11 2.71 6.93
CA THR A 327 14.22 1.25 6.85
C THR A 327 14.99 0.69 8.04
N LEU A 328 14.64 -0.54 8.42
CA LEU A 328 15.23 -1.31 9.52
C LEU A 328 16.17 -2.39 8.96
N ASP A 329 17.22 -2.73 9.71
CA ASP A 329 18.01 -3.92 9.38
C ASP A 329 17.18 -5.20 9.61
N LEU A 330 17.32 -6.14 8.68
CA LEU A 330 16.67 -7.46 8.75
C LEU A 330 17.47 -8.46 9.59
N ASN A 331 18.76 -8.19 9.85
CA ASN A 331 19.58 -8.95 10.79
C ASN A 331 19.24 -8.67 12.27
#